data_AF-J9GH04-F1
#
_entry.id   AF-J9GH04-F1
#
_cell.length_a   1.000
_cell.length_b   1.000
_cell.length_c   1.000
_cell.angle_alpha   90.00
_cell.angle_beta   90.00
_cell.angle_gamma   90.00
#
_symmetry.space_group_name_H-M   'P 1'
#
loop_
_entity.id
_entity.type
_entity.pdbx_description
1 polymer ?
#
loop_
_entity_poly.entity_id
_entity_poly.type
_entity_poly.pdbx_seq_one_letter_code
_entity_poly.pdbx_strand_id
1 'polypeptide(L)' 'MIDERLADYFRTHDLLTRIDFQQLCAFTCTTANRHLRRLQEEGKLRNVGRVKQPMYVAVSGWYGVSEESAVRYKE' A
#
# COMPACT_ATOMS: atom_id res chain seq x y z
N MET A 1 -5.05 -6.47 12.63
CA MET A 1 -5.33 -7.01 11.28
C MET A 1 -4.55 -6.18 10.25
N ILE A 2 -4.21 -6.70 9.07
CA ILE A 2 -3.36 -5.97 8.09
C ILE A 2 -4.02 -4.66 7.67
N ASP A 3 -5.31 -4.71 7.36
CA ASP A 3 -6.08 -3.53 6.92
C ASP A 3 -6.11 -2.40 7.95
N GLU A 4 -6.19 -2.71 9.25
CA GLU A 4 -6.17 -1.71 10.33
C GLU A 4 -4.82 -0.98 10.41
N ARG A 5 -3.71 -1.72 10.27
CA ARG A 5 -2.37 -1.12 10.28
C ARG A 5 -2.15 -0.25 9.05
N LEU A 6 -2.68 -0.67 7.90
CA LEU A 6 -2.64 0.13 6.68
C LEU A 6 -3.52 1.38 6.80
N ALA A 7 -4.72 1.26 7.39
CA ALA A 7 -5.59 2.41 7.65
C ALA A 7 -4.90 3.46 8.53
N ASP A 8 -4.16 3.04 9.55
CA ASP A 8 -3.42 3.97 10.40
C ASP A 8 -2.20 4.57 9.67
N TYR A 9 -1.46 3.75 8.91
CA TYR A 9 -0.31 4.20 8.11
C TYR A 9 -0.71 5.27 7.09
N PHE A 10 -1.78 5.03 6.33
CA PHE A 10 -2.25 5.93 5.27
C PHE A 10 -2.88 7.24 5.77
N ARG A 11 -3.12 7.40 7.09
CA ARG A 11 -3.50 8.70 7.66
C ARG A 11 -2.37 9.72 7.63
N THR A 12 -1.12 9.24 7.64
CA THR A 12 0.08 10.08 7.74
C THR A 12 1.03 9.91 6.56
N HIS A 13 0.89 8.83 5.80
CA HIS A 13 1.75 8.51 4.66
C HIS A 13 0.92 8.30 3.41
N ASP A 14 1.29 8.96 2.32
CA ASP A 14 0.61 8.77 1.01
C ASP A 14 1.09 7.51 0.28
N LEU A 15 2.28 7.00 0.61
CA LEU A 15 2.99 5.97 -0.13
C LEU A 15 3.54 4.88 0.79
N LEU A 16 3.37 3.64 0.36
CA LEU A 16 3.81 2.44 1.05
C LEU A 16 4.85 1.71 0.20
N THR A 17 6.03 1.47 0.74
CA THR A 17 6.99 0.56 0.12
C THR A 17 6.87 -0.86 0.70
N ARG A 18 7.48 -1.83 0.01
CA ARG A 18 7.57 -3.20 0.53
C ARG A 18 8.34 -3.27 1.86
N ILE A 19 9.31 -2.37 2.08
CA ILE A 19 10.09 -2.33 3.33
C ILE A 19 9.20 -1.82 4.46
N ASP A 20 8.46 -0.73 4.25
CA ASP A 20 7.52 -0.19 5.23
C ASP A 20 6.47 -1.24 5.59
N PHE A 21 5.89 -1.90 4.58
CA PHE A 21 4.90 -2.95 4.80
C PHE A 21 5.46 -4.14 5.59
N GLN A 22 6.71 -4.51 5.32
CA GLN A 22 7.40 -5.57 6.05
C GLN A 22 7.57 -5.21 7.52
N GLN A 23 8.00 -3.97 7.82
CA GLN A 23 8.19 -3.48 9.18
C GLN A 23 6.85 -3.32 9.91
N LEU A 24 5.86 -2.71 9.27
CA LEU A 24 4.52 -2.48 9.79
C LEU A 24 3.82 -3.79 10.18
N CYS A 25 4.00 -4.84 9.37
CA CYS A 25 3.40 -6.15 9.63
C CYS A 25 4.32 -7.12 10.39
N ALA A 26 5.58 -6.76 10.64
CA ALA A 26 6.62 -7.67 11.15
C ALA A 26 6.73 -8.97 10.34
N PHE A 27 6.62 -8.87 9.02
CA PHE A 27 6.65 -10.02 8.11
C PHE A 27 8.05 -10.32 7.60
N THR A 28 8.23 -11.54 7.11
CA THR A 28 9.35 -11.83 6.21
C THR A 28 9.12 -11.20 4.85
N CYS A 29 10.19 -10.98 4.08
CA CYS A 29 10.10 -10.39 2.73
C CYS A 29 9.15 -11.19 1.80
N THR A 30 9.18 -12.53 1.87
CA THR A 30 8.30 -13.40 1.07
C THR A 30 6.83 -13.24 1.46
N THR A 31 6.54 -13.23 2.76
CA THR A 31 5.19 -13.02 3.30
C THR A 31 4.66 -11.64 2.93
N ALA A 32 5.49 -10.60 3.08
CA ALA A 32 5.15 -9.24 2.69
C ALA A 32 4.77 -9.15 1.20
N ASN A 33 5.58 -9.71 0.31
CA ASN A 33 5.28 -9.73 -1.12
C ASN A 33 3.97 -10.46 -1.46
N ARG A 34 3.70 -11.61 -0.82
CA ARG A 34 2.45 -12.35 -1.01
C ARG A 34 1.24 -11.51 -0.62
N HIS A 35 1.30 -10.83 0.52
CA HIS A 35 0.21 -9.97 0.98
C HIS A 35 0.05 -8.72 0.12
N LEU A 36 1.13 -8.08 -0.32
CA LEU A 36 1.07 -6.94 -1.24
C LEU A 36 0.39 -7.33 -2.55
N ARG A 37 0.76 -8.48 -3.16
CA ARG A 37 0.08 -8.98 -4.37
C ARG A 37 -1.40 -9.21 -4.13
N ARG A 38 -1.76 -9.88 -3.03
CA ARG A 38 -3.15 -10.13 -2.67
C ARG A 38 -3.95 -8.82 -2.52
N LEU A 39 -3.38 -7.80 -1.87
CA LEU A 39 -4.02 -6.49 -1.69
C LEU A 39 -4.18 -5.72 -3.00
N GLN A 40 -3.28 -5.94 -3.97
CA GLN A 40 -3.43 -5.41 -5.33
C GLN A 40 -4.53 -6.14 -6.12
N GLU A 41 -4.58 -7.46 -6.04
CA GLU A 41 -5.62 -8.28 -6.66
C GLU A 41 -7.01 -7.97 -6.08
N GLU A 42 -7.09 -7.69 -4.78
CA GLU A 42 -8.30 -7.19 -4.11
C GLU A 42 -8.67 -5.74 -4.51
N GLY A 43 -7.81 -5.02 -5.25
CA GLY A 43 -8.04 -3.65 -5.67
C GLY A 43 -7.91 -2.60 -4.56
N LYS A 44 -7.34 -2.97 -3.40
CA LYS A 44 -7.12 -2.05 -2.26
C LYS A 44 -5.89 -1.19 -2.43
N LEU A 45 -4.86 -1.76 -3.08
CA LEU A 45 -3.59 -1.09 -3.36
C LEU A 45 -3.32 -1.05 -4.86
N ARG A 46 -2.70 0.03 -5.33
CA ARG A 46 -2.18 0.15 -6.68
C ARG A 46 -0.68 0.34 -6.64
N ASN A 47 0.06 -0.40 -7.46
CA ASN A 47 1.49 -0.15 -7.66
C ASN A 47 1.65 1.01 -8.65
N VAL A 48 2.28 2.09 -8.19
CA VAL A 48 2.64 3.29 -8.98
C VAL A 48 4.15 3.40 -9.19
N GLY A 49 4.93 2.49 -8.59
CA GLY A 49 6.39 2.45 -8.73
C GLY A 49 6.86 1.66 -9.95
N ARG A 50 8.18 1.64 -10.13
CA ARG A 50 8.82 0.83 -11.19
C ARG A 50 8.85 -0.64 -10.79
N VAL A 51 8.97 -1.55 -11.77
CA VAL A 51 9.05 -3.00 -11.52
C VAL A 51 10.10 -3.38 -10.47
N LYS A 52 11.27 -2.73 -10.49
CA LYS A 52 12.37 -2.99 -9.54
C LYS A 52 12.26 -2.21 -8.22
N GLN A 53 11.40 -1.20 -8.16
CA GLN A 53 11.18 -0.33 -7.01
C GLN A 53 9.67 -0.09 -6.85
N PRO A 54 8.92 -1.14 -6.41
CA PRO A 54 7.48 -1.05 -6.30
C PRO A 54 7.11 -0.10 -5.17
N MET A 55 6.15 0.78 -5.46
CA MET A 55 5.59 1.74 -4.53
C MET A 55 4.07 1.65 -4.62
N TYR A 56 3.42 1.58 -3.48
CA TYR A 56 1.99 1.29 -3.40
C TYR A 56 1.25 2.48 -2.84
N VAL A 57 0.11 2.79 -3.43
CA VAL A 57 -0.85 3.78 -2.92
C VAL A 57 -2.17 3.09 -2.62
N ALA A 58 -2.88 3.58 -1.62
CA ALA A 58 -4.25 3.17 -1.36
C ALA A 58 -5.16 3.61 -2.52
N VAL A 59 -6.08 2.74 -2.91
CA VAL A 59 -7.15 3.09 -3.85
C VAL A 59 -8.22 3.87 -3.08
N SER A 60 -8.86 4.85 -3.74
CA SER A 60 -9.89 5.67 -3.10
C SER A 60 -11.01 4.81 -2.50
N GLY A 61 -11.48 5.20 -1.32
CA GLY A 61 -12.48 4.43 -0.56
C GLY A 61 -11.89 3.33 0.32
N TRP A 62 -10.58 3.06 0.23
CA TRP A 62 -9.87 2.19 1.17
C TRP A 62 -8.98 3.01 2.12
N TYR A 63 -8.82 2.51 3.35
CA TYR A 63 -7.88 3.05 4.35
C TYR A 63 -8.07 4.54 4.70
N GLY A 64 -9.25 5.11 4.44
CA GLY A 64 -9.55 6.52 4.70
C GLY A 64 -8.96 7.49 3.67
N VAL A 65 -8.47 6.99 2.53
CA VAL A 65 -7.84 7.82 1.49
C VAL A 65 -8.90 8.38 0.52
N SER A 66 -8.96 9.71 0.44
CA SER A 66 -9.81 10.45 -0.50
C SER A 66 -9.24 10.42 -1.92
N GLU A 67 -10.12 10.63 -2.90
CA GLU A 67 -9.78 10.56 -4.33
C GLU A 67 -8.65 11.51 -4.74
N GLU A 68 -8.52 12.66 -4.06
CA GLU A 68 -7.48 13.67 -4.27
C GLU A 68 -6.05 13.14 -4.02
N SER A 69 -5.83 12.36 -2.95
CA SER A 69 -4.51 11.77 -2.64
C SER A 69 -4.12 10.68 -3.64
N ALA A 70 -5.09 9.96 -4.20
CA ALA A 70 -4.88 8.90 -5.19
C ALA A 70 -4.54 9.44 -6.60
N VAL A 71 -4.87 10.70 -6.88
CA VAL A 71 -4.61 11.39 -8.17
C VAL A 71 -3.16 11.89 -8.27
N ARG A 72 -2.49 12.16 -7.15
CA ARG A 72 -1.14 12.73 -7.12
C ARG A 72 -0.04 11.86 -7.76
N TYR A 73 -0.33 10.58 -8.04
CA TYR A 73 0.61 9.62 -8.62
C TYR A 73 0.16 9.07 -9.98
N LYS A 74 -0.66 9.84 -10.72
CA LYS A 74 -1.14 9.50 -12.07
C LYS A 74 -0.28 10.07 -13.21
N GLU A 75 0.85 10.71 -12.92
CA GLU A 75 1.72 11.33 -13.94
C GLU A 75 2.69 10.34 -14.62
#